data_AF-A0A1Q5U1P8-F1
#
_entry.id   AF-A0A1Q5U1P8-F1
#
_cell.length_a   1.000
_cell.length_b   1.000
_cell.length_c   1.000
_cell.angle_alpha   90.00
_cell.angle_beta   90.00
_cell.angle_gamma   90.00
#
_symmetry.space_group_name_H-M   'P 1'
#
loop_
_entity.id
_entity.type
_entity.pdbx_description
1 polymer ?
#
loop_
_entity_poly.entity_id
_entity_poly.type
_entity_poly.pdbx_seq_one_letter_code
_entity_poly.pdbx_strand_id
1 'polypeptide(L)'
;MAFQLLGYIIERRTGASFAKVVQERLLNPLRMNETTVFAPKNSTMGVIPVNETASGWSARTPGSEASTSMFSSIKDLAIAGQAILNSTLLSSSQTHRWLKPVSHTSNPKNSLGAPWIIYSGGEYPQTSMIDVYTILSNEGTNEGLYSSYVGLVPDYDIGYVILSADTVSPADLNVHADYMQVVLEGIIKTSINQAAQNFGGAYAASNLNSSITVKYDELPGLLIESFISNGTDFRETLANLVGVVNATDLSIRLYPNQLVQQHGSESKRAFRAVFQDKTELADAGTPTCVSWLDLDKFQYAGHGLDEFIFTLNPEGKAISLEIPALEVTLERKA
;
A
#
# COMPACT_ATOMS: atom_id res chain seq x y z
N MET A 1 -21.13 0.61 19.83
CA MET A 1 -20.70 0.85 21.24
C MET A 1 -19.19 1.03 21.41
N ALA A 2 -18.31 0.18 20.85
CA ALA A 2 -16.86 0.29 21.06
C ALA A 2 -16.26 1.66 20.68
N PHE A 3 -16.58 2.20 19.50
CA PHE A 3 -16.12 3.53 19.08
C PHE A 3 -16.69 4.69 19.93
N GLN A 4 -17.88 4.52 20.50
CA GLN A 4 -18.47 5.52 21.40
C GLN A 4 -17.62 5.67 22.68
N LEU A 5 -17.13 4.54 23.22
CA LEU A 5 -16.22 4.55 24.37
C LEU A 5 -14.88 5.22 24.04
N LEU A 6 -14.35 5.00 22.83
CA LEU A 6 -13.15 5.71 22.36
C LEU A 6 -13.39 7.23 22.29
N GLY A 7 -14.56 7.65 21.82
CA GLY A 7 -15.01 9.04 21.86
C GLY A 7 -14.95 9.61 23.28
N TYR A 8 -15.58 8.96 24.25
CA TYR A 8 -15.56 9.41 25.65
C TYR A 8 -14.15 9.43 26.27
N ILE A 9 -13.28 8.49 25.89
CA ILE A 9 -11.87 8.50 26.31
C ILE A 9 -11.16 9.73 25.77
N ILE A 10 -11.36 10.05 24.49
CA ILE A 10 -10.80 11.26 23.85
C ILE A 10 -11.29 12.51 24.56
N GLU A 11 -12.60 12.60 24.83
CA GLU A 11 -13.18 13.75 25.53
C GLU A 11 -12.59 13.92 26.94
N ARG A 12 -12.52 12.82 27.70
CA ARG A 12 -11.94 12.83 29.05
C ARG A 12 -10.45 13.21 29.05
N ARG A 13 -9.68 12.75 28.06
CA ARG A 13 -8.24 13.02 27.96
C ARG A 13 -7.94 14.45 27.52
N THR A 14 -8.78 15.04 26.69
CA THR A 14 -8.56 16.36 26.11
C THR A 14 -9.29 17.48 26.85
N GLY A 15 -10.35 17.16 27.61
CA GLY A 15 -11.24 18.14 28.22
C GLY A 15 -12.13 18.88 27.21
N ALA A 16 -12.20 18.42 25.96
CA ALA A 16 -13.00 18.99 24.89
C ALA A 16 -13.99 17.96 24.35
N SER A 17 -15.12 18.41 23.78
CA SER A 17 -16.06 17.49 23.12
C SER A 17 -15.43 16.80 21.91
N PHE A 18 -15.91 15.61 21.57
CA PHE A 18 -15.37 14.81 20.47
C PHE A 18 -15.41 15.60 19.15
N ALA A 19 -16.54 16.25 18.87
CA ALA A 19 -16.72 17.10 17.69
C ALA A 19 -15.68 18.23 17.62
N LYS A 20 -15.37 18.87 18.77
CA LYS A 20 -14.35 19.91 18.84
C LYS A 20 -12.96 19.35 18.58
N VAL A 21 -12.63 18.19 19.15
CA VAL A 21 -11.33 17.53 18.91
C VAL A 21 -11.16 17.15 17.44
N VAL A 22 -12.19 16.56 16.81
CA VAL A 22 -12.17 16.23 15.37
C VAL A 22 -11.99 17.48 14.53
N GLN A 23 -12.74 18.55 14.82
CA GLN A 23 -12.61 19.82 14.10
C GLN A 23 -11.19 20.39 14.20
N GLU A 24 -10.64 20.49 15.41
CA GLU A 24 -9.36 21.16 15.65
C GLU A 24 -8.15 20.34 15.23
N ARG A 25 -8.20 19.01 15.37
CA ARG A 25 -7.04 18.13 15.16
C ARG A 25 -7.03 17.40 13.83
N LEU A 26 -8.18 17.29 13.16
CA LEU A 26 -8.30 16.58 11.88
C LEU A 26 -8.82 17.50 10.77
N LEU A 27 -10.03 18.05 10.93
CA LEU A 27 -10.71 18.75 9.82
C LEU A 27 -10.04 20.07 9.47
N ASN A 28 -9.74 20.92 10.45
CA ASN A 28 -9.07 22.21 10.22
C ASN A 28 -7.65 22.05 9.63
N PRO A 29 -6.77 21.18 10.18
CA PRO A 29 -5.44 20.96 9.60
C PRO A 29 -5.47 20.46 8.15
N LEU A 30 -6.44 19.60 7.81
CA LEU A 30 -6.61 19.05 6.46
C LEU A 30 -7.45 19.94 5.55
N ARG A 31 -8.06 21.01 6.07
CA ARG A 31 -8.98 21.90 5.35
C ARG A 31 -10.20 21.17 4.78
N MET A 32 -10.70 20.19 5.52
CA MET A 32 -11.94 19.47 5.24
C MET A 32 -13.13 20.31 5.72
N ASN A 33 -13.57 21.24 4.87
CA ASN A 33 -14.56 22.27 5.21
C ASN A 33 -16.02 21.83 4.99
N GLU A 34 -16.24 20.70 4.32
CA GLU A 34 -17.54 20.09 4.02
C GLU A 34 -17.80 18.85 4.91
N THR A 35 -16.82 18.41 5.71
CA THR A 35 -16.99 17.38 6.73
C THR A 35 -17.49 17.95 8.05
N THR A 36 -18.47 17.30 8.66
CA THR A 36 -19.04 17.69 9.96
C THR A 36 -19.38 16.48 10.81
N VAL A 37 -19.34 16.65 12.15
CA VAL A 37 -19.94 15.70 13.08
C VAL A 37 -21.43 16.01 13.15
N PHE A 38 -22.22 15.08 12.64
CA PHE A 38 -23.62 15.20 12.26
C PHE A 38 -23.89 16.07 11.03
N ALA A 39 -25.03 15.84 10.39
CA ALA A 39 -25.44 16.59 9.21
C ALA A 39 -25.49 18.11 9.47
N PRO A 40 -25.08 18.93 8.49
CA PRO A 40 -25.10 20.37 8.63
C PRO A 40 -26.52 20.90 8.82
N LYS A 41 -26.66 21.97 9.61
CA LYS A 41 -27.97 22.62 9.82
C LYS A 41 -28.55 23.22 8.55
N ASN A 42 -27.69 23.60 7.60
CA ASN A 42 -28.11 24.10 6.31
C ASN A 42 -28.36 22.91 5.37
N SER A 43 -29.63 22.61 5.12
CA SER A 43 -30.08 21.51 4.26
C SER A 43 -29.66 21.67 2.80
N THR A 44 -29.27 22.87 2.35
CA THR A 44 -28.75 23.07 0.98
C THR A 44 -27.32 22.55 0.78
N MET A 45 -26.65 22.11 1.85
CA MET A 45 -25.25 21.64 1.80
C MET A 45 -25.11 20.13 1.59
N GLY A 46 -26.22 19.38 1.45
CA GLY A 46 -26.17 17.95 1.21
C GLY A 46 -27.40 17.40 0.52
N VAL A 47 -27.34 16.12 0.19
CA VAL A 47 -28.45 15.38 -0.41
C VAL A 47 -29.36 14.88 0.70
N ILE A 48 -30.65 15.20 0.65
CA ILE A 48 -31.65 14.72 1.62
C ILE A 48 -32.65 13.86 0.86
N PRO A 49 -32.51 12.53 0.87
CA PRO A 49 -33.49 11.67 0.25
C PRO A 49 -34.79 11.70 1.06
N VAL A 50 -35.93 11.78 0.36
CA VAL A 50 -37.27 11.81 0.96
C VAL A 50 -37.53 13.05 1.84
N ASN A 51 -36.98 13.10 3.05
CA ASN A 51 -37.00 14.26 3.97
C ASN A 51 -35.96 14.07 5.11
N GLU A 52 -35.75 15.10 5.93
CA GLU A 52 -34.71 15.10 6.98
C GLU A 52 -34.86 14.00 8.04
N THR A 53 -36.11 13.64 8.37
CA THR A 53 -36.38 12.62 9.39
C THR A 53 -36.22 11.21 8.83
N ALA A 54 -36.82 10.93 7.66
CA ALA A 54 -36.77 9.63 7.02
C ALA A 54 -35.36 9.25 6.55
N SER A 55 -34.58 10.23 6.09
CA SER A 55 -33.18 10.03 5.69
C SER A 55 -32.21 9.73 6.82
N GLY A 56 -32.57 10.07 8.06
CA GLY A 56 -31.63 10.10 9.18
C GLY A 56 -30.75 11.35 9.22
N TRP A 57 -30.97 12.36 8.36
CA TRP A 57 -30.25 13.64 8.38
C TRP A 57 -30.33 14.32 9.76
N SER A 58 -31.52 14.32 10.38
CA SER A 58 -31.74 14.90 11.70
C SER A 58 -31.44 13.95 12.86
N ALA A 59 -30.95 12.72 12.59
CA ALA A 59 -30.70 11.73 13.64
C ALA A 59 -29.55 12.17 14.55
N ARG A 60 -29.81 12.17 15.86
CA ARG A 60 -28.81 12.48 16.90
C ARG A 60 -28.99 11.47 18.04
N THR A 61 -28.02 10.60 18.26
CA THR A 61 -28.02 9.67 19.39
C THR A 61 -26.79 9.90 20.27
N PRO A 62 -26.90 9.94 21.61
CA PRO A 62 -25.75 10.18 22.47
C PRO A 62 -24.61 9.19 22.23
N GLY A 63 -23.40 9.70 22.02
CA GLY A 63 -22.18 8.93 21.79
C GLY A 63 -21.96 8.55 20.32
N SER A 64 -22.94 8.74 19.44
CA SER A 64 -22.81 8.45 18.02
C SER A 64 -21.90 9.41 17.27
N GLU A 65 -21.53 10.54 17.88
CA GLU A 65 -20.53 11.49 17.40
C GLU A 65 -19.26 10.78 16.96
N ALA A 66 -18.82 9.79 17.74
CA ALA A 66 -17.60 9.04 17.53
C ALA A 66 -17.80 7.72 16.77
N SER A 67 -19.01 7.39 16.31
CA SER A 67 -19.28 6.12 15.62
C SER A 67 -19.78 6.28 14.18
N THR A 68 -20.96 6.86 13.99
CA THR A 68 -21.73 6.72 12.73
C THR A 68 -22.30 8.04 12.24
N SER A 69 -21.88 9.16 12.85
CA SER A 69 -22.56 10.44 12.67
C SER A 69 -21.84 11.41 11.74
N MET A 70 -20.70 11.06 11.16
CA MET A 70 -19.98 11.99 10.30
C MET A 70 -20.66 12.12 8.93
N PHE A 71 -20.81 13.36 8.47
CA PHE A 71 -21.24 13.69 7.11
C PHE A 71 -20.06 14.33 6.39
N SER A 72 -19.88 14.01 5.13
CA SER A 72 -18.76 14.51 4.33
C SER A 72 -19.10 14.56 2.85
N SER A 73 -18.23 15.18 2.06
CA SER A 73 -18.22 15.09 0.60
C SER A 73 -17.12 14.16 0.11
N ILE A 74 -17.23 13.74 -1.16
CA ILE A 74 -16.18 12.99 -1.86
C ILE A 74 -14.84 13.74 -1.89
N LYS A 75 -14.88 15.07 -1.96
CA LYS A 75 -13.69 15.93 -1.99
C LYS A 75 -12.94 15.85 -0.66
N ASP A 76 -13.64 16.03 0.45
CA ASP A 76 -13.00 16.01 1.76
C ASP A 76 -12.52 14.61 2.15
N LEU A 77 -13.25 13.56 1.78
CA LEU A 77 -12.78 12.18 1.99
C LEU A 77 -11.58 11.83 1.11
N ALA A 78 -11.50 12.35 -0.12
CA ALA A 78 -10.30 12.23 -0.95
C ALA A 78 -9.10 12.94 -0.31
N ILE A 79 -9.29 14.12 0.28
CA ILE A 79 -8.26 14.82 1.06
C ILE A 79 -7.82 13.97 2.25
N ALA A 80 -8.77 13.38 3.00
CA ALA A 80 -8.44 12.50 4.11
C ALA A 80 -7.64 11.27 3.67
N GLY A 81 -8.05 10.62 2.58
CA GLY A 81 -7.33 9.48 2.00
C GLY A 81 -5.90 9.84 1.58
N GLN A 82 -5.72 10.95 0.86
CA GLN A 82 -4.39 11.47 0.49
C GLN A 82 -3.55 11.81 1.72
N ALA A 83 -4.15 12.38 2.76
CA ALA A 83 -3.45 12.71 3.99
C ALA A 83 -2.97 11.46 4.75
N ILE A 84 -3.73 10.37 4.69
CA ILE A 84 -3.34 9.06 5.24
C ILE A 84 -2.18 8.48 4.44
N LEU A 85 -2.32 8.38 3.12
CA LEU A 85 -1.29 7.81 2.24
C LEU A 85 0.04 8.59 2.34
N ASN A 86 -0.03 9.92 2.38
CA ASN A 86 1.14 10.79 2.55
C ASN A 86 1.64 10.91 3.99
N SER A 87 1.01 10.26 4.97
CA SER A 87 1.37 10.41 6.40
C SER A 87 1.45 11.88 6.84
N THR A 88 0.43 12.68 6.50
CA THR A 88 0.44 14.13 6.72
C THR A 88 0.31 14.51 8.21
N LEU A 89 -0.50 13.76 8.97
CA LEU A 89 -0.75 14.05 10.39
C LEU A 89 0.02 13.14 11.35
N LEU A 90 0.33 11.92 10.93
CA LEU A 90 1.09 10.94 11.69
C LEU A 90 2.45 10.73 11.04
N SER A 91 3.48 10.36 11.80
CA SER A 91 4.74 9.96 11.16
C SER A 91 4.52 8.73 10.26
N SER A 92 5.32 8.58 9.20
CA SER A 92 5.22 7.42 8.29
C SER A 92 5.28 6.08 9.04
N SER A 93 6.10 5.98 10.09
CA SER A 93 6.20 4.77 10.91
C SER A 93 4.90 4.43 11.66
N GLN A 94 4.17 5.45 12.12
CA GLN A 94 2.89 5.29 12.81
C GLN A 94 1.78 4.96 11.82
N THR A 95 1.74 5.65 10.66
CA THR A 95 0.76 5.37 9.61
C THR A 95 0.92 3.94 9.08
N HIS A 96 2.14 3.51 8.79
CA HIS A 96 2.41 2.15 8.31
C HIS A 96 2.00 1.08 9.33
N ARG A 97 2.23 1.34 10.63
CA ARG A 97 1.78 0.44 11.71
C ARG A 97 0.26 0.41 11.83
N TRP A 98 -0.39 1.56 11.66
CA TRP A 98 -1.84 1.69 11.71
C TRP A 98 -2.53 0.96 10.55
N LEU A 99 -1.89 0.92 9.39
CA LEU A 99 -2.29 0.15 8.21
C LEU A 99 -1.78 -1.31 8.26
N LYS A 100 -1.69 -1.94 9.44
CA LYS A 100 -1.46 -3.39 9.55
C LYS A 100 -2.69 -4.11 10.10
N PRO A 101 -2.94 -5.36 9.68
CA PRO A 101 -4.00 -6.17 10.26
C PRO A 101 -3.72 -6.37 11.76
N VAL A 102 -4.77 -6.26 12.56
CA VAL A 102 -4.76 -6.60 14.00
C VAL A 102 -5.27 -8.01 14.25
N SER A 103 -6.08 -8.56 13.34
CA SER A 103 -6.57 -9.94 13.38
C SER A 103 -6.93 -10.43 11.99
N HIS A 104 -6.69 -11.70 11.72
CA HIS A 104 -7.27 -12.37 10.55
C HIS A 104 -8.70 -12.83 10.85
N THR A 105 -9.50 -13.05 9.80
CA THR A 105 -10.81 -13.70 9.92
C THR A 105 -10.72 -15.17 9.48
N SER A 106 -11.84 -15.90 9.55
CA SER A 106 -11.93 -17.25 8.98
C SER A 106 -11.91 -17.27 7.44
N ASN A 107 -12.10 -16.12 6.79
CA ASN A 107 -11.94 -15.96 5.36
C ASN A 107 -10.53 -15.41 5.08
N PRO A 108 -9.65 -16.17 4.41
CA PRO A 108 -8.28 -15.72 4.14
C PRO A 108 -8.20 -14.51 3.22
N LYS A 109 -9.30 -14.12 2.54
CA LYS A 109 -9.37 -12.92 1.72
C LYS A 109 -9.65 -11.65 2.49
N ASN A 110 -9.90 -11.70 3.80
CA ASN A 110 -10.03 -10.49 4.58
C ASN A 110 -9.47 -10.58 6.00
N SER A 111 -8.96 -9.45 6.46
CA SER A 111 -8.45 -9.23 7.81
C SER A 111 -9.09 -7.97 8.40
N LEU A 112 -8.98 -7.83 9.72
CA LEU A 112 -9.44 -6.66 10.46
C LEU A 112 -8.23 -5.84 10.89
N GLY A 113 -8.30 -4.53 10.74
CA GLY A 113 -7.40 -3.51 11.24
C GLY A 113 -8.08 -2.65 12.30
N ALA A 114 -7.63 -1.40 12.46
CA ALA A 114 -8.16 -0.48 13.47
C ALA A 114 -8.43 0.93 12.88
N PRO A 115 -9.47 1.18 12.07
CA PRO A 115 -10.73 0.43 12.01
C PRO A 115 -10.93 -0.39 10.72
N TRP A 116 -9.88 -0.55 9.93
CA TRP A 116 -9.95 -1.07 8.56
C TRP A 116 -10.58 -2.46 8.46
N ILE A 117 -11.40 -2.68 7.42
CA ILE A 117 -11.61 -4.01 6.83
C ILE A 117 -10.59 -4.12 5.71
N ILE A 118 -9.76 -5.14 5.72
CA ILE A 118 -8.65 -5.28 4.78
C ILE A 118 -8.99 -6.43 3.85
N TYR A 119 -9.24 -6.14 2.58
CA TYR A 119 -9.45 -7.15 1.56
C TYR A 119 -8.14 -7.45 0.85
N SER A 120 -7.72 -8.71 0.83
CA SER A 120 -6.50 -9.16 0.18
C SER A 120 -6.83 -9.86 -1.13
N GLY A 121 -6.29 -9.32 -2.23
CA GLY A 121 -6.38 -9.88 -3.57
C GLY A 121 -5.01 -10.31 -4.10
N GLY A 122 -5.00 -10.91 -5.29
CA GLY A 122 -3.81 -11.48 -5.91
C GLY A 122 -3.85 -13.01 -5.98
N GLU A 123 -2.97 -13.55 -6.80
CA GLU A 123 -2.82 -14.97 -7.10
C GLU A 123 -1.32 -15.28 -7.10
N TYR A 124 -0.83 -15.77 -5.96
CA TYR A 124 0.57 -16.18 -5.84
C TYR A 124 0.81 -17.51 -6.58
N PRO A 125 1.92 -17.67 -7.32
CA PRO A 125 3.01 -16.71 -7.52
C PRO A 125 2.84 -15.74 -8.70
N GLN A 126 1.74 -15.80 -9.44
CA GLN A 126 1.53 -15.05 -10.70
C GLN A 126 1.44 -13.53 -10.49
N THR A 127 0.89 -13.08 -9.37
CA THR A 127 0.71 -11.66 -9.05
C THR A 127 1.04 -11.40 -7.58
N SER A 128 1.47 -10.18 -7.27
CA SER A 128 1.66 -9.75 -5.88
C SER A 128 0.33 -9.80 -5.15
N MET A 129 0.37 -10.18 -3.87
CA MET A 129 -0.75 -9.95 -2.98
C MET A 129 -0.93 -8.44 -2.78
N ILE A 130 -2.17 -7.96 -2.81
CA ILE A 130 -2.51 -6.54 -2.70
C ILE A 130 -3.62 -6.38 -1.68
N ASP A 131 -3.38 -5.50 -0.72
CA ASP A 131 -4.33 -5.19 0.33
C ASP A 131 -5.07 -3.88 0.04
N VAL A 132 -6.40 -3.94 0.07
CA VAL A 132 -7.29 -2.78 -0.01
C VAL A 132 -7.88 -2.54 1.39
N TYR A 133 -7.55 -1.39 1.96
CA TYR A 133 -7.97 -0.96 3.29
C TYR A 133 -9.27 -0.18 3.17
N THR A 134 -10.36 -0.77 3.64
CA THR A 134 -11.70 -0.22 3.45
C THR A 134 -12.36 0.17 4.75
N ILE A 135 -13.22 1.17 4.64
CA ILE A 135 -14.22 1.54 5.64
C ILE A 135 -15.53 1.71 4.88
N LEU A 136 -16.58 1.09 5.38
CA LEU A 136 -17.91 1.19 4.82
C LEU A 136 -18.91 1.58 5.91
N SER A 137 -19.97 2.27 5.51
CA SER A 137 -21.09 2.62 6.39
C SER A 137 -22.40 2.08 5.85
N ASN A 138 -23.28 1.69 6.77
CA ASN A 138 -24.69 1.36 6.55
C ASN A 138 -24.94 0.18 5.59
N GLU A 139 -24.67 -1.03 6.07
CA GLU A 139 -25.21 -2.27 5.51
C GLU A 139 -26.36 -2.77 6.41
N GLY A 140 -27.51 -2.08 6.42
CA GLY A 140 -28.64 -2.50 7.25
C GLY A 140 -29.90 -1.62 7.14
N THR A 141 -31.06 -2.23 7.39
CA THR A 141 -32.40 -1.62 7.20
C THR A 141 -32.83 -0.63 8.29
N ASN A 142 -32.03 -0.48 9.36
CA ASN A 142 -32.40 0.29 10.55
C ASN A 142 -31.53 1.54 10.76
N GLU A 143 -30.68 1.85 9.79
CA GLU A 143 -29.78 3.00 9.79
C GLU A 143 -30.14 3.90 8.58
N GLY A 144 -29.70 5.16 8.57
CA GLY A 144 -30.19 6.19 7.64
C GLY A 144 -30.08 5.83 6.15
N LEU A 145 -30.64 6.67 5.28
CA LEU A 145 -30.73 6.45 3.83
C LEU A 145 -29.44 6.77 3.06
N TYR A 146 -28.28 6.66 3.72
CA TYR A 146 -26.97 7.00 3.20
C TYR A 146 -26.05 5.79 3.26
N SER A 147 -25.15 5.65 2.29
CA SER A 147 -24.07 4.66 2.33
C SER A 147 -22.75 5.30 1.94
N SER A 148 -21.65 4.79 2.48
CA SER A 148 -20.31 5.23 2.10
C SER A 148 -19.37 4.04 2.00
N TYR A 149 -18.42 4.16 1.09
CA TYR A 149 -17.35 3.19 0.90
C TYR A 149 -16.07 3.96 0.59
N VAL A 150 -15.07 3.81 1.43
CA VAL A 150 -13.72 4.35 1.22
C VAL A 150 -12.77 3.17 1.09
N GLY A 151 -11.90 3.20 0.08
CA GLY A 151 -10.84 2.22 -0.07
C GLY A 151 -9.49 2.90 -0.30
N LEU A 152 -8.45 2.41 0.36
CA LEU A 152 -7.07 2.85 0.19
C LEU A 152 -6.20 1.66 -0.23
N VAL A 153 -5.27 1.89 -1.15
CA VAL A 153 -4.28 0.92 -1.62
C VAL A 153 -2.89 1.52 -1.45
N PRO A 154 -2.29 1.40 -0.25
CA PRO A 154 -1.03 2.07 0.09
C PRO A 154 0.13 1.75 -0.86
N ASP A 155 0.22 0.51 -1.35
CA ASP A 155 1.30 0.08 -2.24
C ASP A 155 1.34 0.80 -3.58
N TYR A 156 0.21 1.40 -3.98
CA TYR A 156 0.07 2.14 -5.24
C TYR A 156 -0.24 3.62 -5.05
N ASP A 157 -0.29 4.10 -3.80
CA ASP A 157 -0.64 5.48 -3.45
C ASP A 157 -1.98 5.94 -4.07
N ILE A 158 -2.98 5.04 -4.04
CA ILE A 158 -4.30 5.26 -4.63
C ILE A 158 -5.38 5.06 -3.57
N GLY A 159 -6.48 5.80 -3.71
CA GLY A 159 -7.70 5.56 -2.97
C GLY A 159 -8.94 5.92 -3.78
N TYR A 160 -10.09 5.51 -3.28
CA TYR A 160 -11.39 5.83 -3.85
C TYR A 160 -12.43 6.06 -2.77
N VAL A 161 -13.46 6.83 -3.13
CA VAL A 161 -14.58 7.18 -2.26
C VAL A 161 -15.86 7.06 -3.07
N ILE A 162 -16.83 6.35 -2.50
CA ILE A 162 -18.16 6.16 -3.05
C ILE A 162 -19.14 6.63 -1.98
N LEU A 163 -20.01 7.58 -2.31
CA LEU A 163 -21.07 8.07 -1.45
C LEU A 163 -22.41 7.86 -2.16
N SER A 164 -23.41 7.39 -1.43
CA SER A 164 -24.76 7.20 -1.96
C SER A 164 -25.82 7.73 -0.99
N ALA A 165 -26.93 8.17 -1.56
CA ALA A 165 -28.16 8.48 -0.87
C ALA A 165 -29.31 7.85 -1.67
N ASP A 166 -30.13 7.04 -1.01
CA ASP A 166 -31.24 6.31 -1.66
C ASP A 166 -32.58 6.72 -1.04
N THR A 167 -33.69 6.40 -1.68
CA THR A 167 -35.04 6.73 -1.22
C THR A 167 -35.73 5.59 -0.46
N VAL A 168 -35.22 4.36 -0.56
CA VAL A 168 -35.84 3.16 0.04
C VAL A 168 -35.00 2.59 1.18
N SER A 169 -33.72 2.31 0.92
CA SER A 169 -32.78 1.71 1.87
C SER A 169 -31.35 2.10 1.49
N PRO A 170 -30.40 2.17 2.43
CA PRO A 170 -28.99 2.42 2.09
C PRO A 170 -28.52 1.42 1.02
N ALA A 171 -27.86 1.95 -0.01
CA ALA A 171 -27.37 1.15 -1.13
C ALA A 171 -26.24 0.22 -0.67
N ASP A 172 -26.26 -1.03 -1.15
CA ASP A 172 -25.12 -1.93 -1.08
C ASP A 172 -24.06 -1.46 -2.10
N LEU A 173 -22.91 -1.02 -1.59
CA LEU A 173 -21.85 -0.45 -2.41
C LEU A 173 -20.82 -1.49 -2.86
N ASN A 174 -20.96 -2.78 -2.50
CA ASN A 174 -19.98 -3.80 -2.89
C ASN A 174 -19.86 -3.95 -4.41
N VAL A 175 -20.98 -3.94 -5.15
CA VAL A 175 -20.97 -3.97 -6.63
C VAL A 175 -20.25 -2.74 -7.22
N HIS A 176 -20.31 -1.60 -6.53
CA HIS A 176 -19.61 -0.39 -6.97
C HIS A 176 -18.11 -0.47 -6.67
N ALA A 177 -17.72 -1.11 -5.57
CA ALA A 177 -16.33 -1.41 -5.25
C ALA A 177 -15.70 -2.40 -6.25
N ASP A 178 -16.47 -3.33 -6.81
CA ASP A 178 -15.99 -4.24 -7.86
C ASP A 178 -15.49 -3.50 -9.12
N TYR A 179 -16.13 -2.39 -9.50
CA TYR A 179 -15.63 -1.55 -10.60
C TYR A 179 -14.26 -0.94 -10.27
N MET A 180 -14.01 -0.59 -9.00
CA MET A 180 -12.71 -0.09 -8.57
C MET A 180 -11.63 -1.17 -8.61
N GLN A 181 -12.00 -2.44 -8.40
CA GLN A 181 -11.08 -3.57 -8.58
C GLN A 181 -10.58 -3.65 -10.03
N VAL A 182 -11.46 -3.50 -11.03
CA VAL A 182 -11.06 -3.52 -12.45
C VAL A 182 -10.06 -2.40 -12.76
N VAL A 183 -10.27 -1.21 -12.20
CA VAL A 183 -9.33 -0.08 -12.34
C VAL A 183 -7.99 -0.43 -11.70
N LEU A 184 -8.00 -0.99 -10.49
CA LEU A 184 -6.79 -1.39 -9.77
C LEU A 184 -5.99 -2.44 -10.55
N GLU A 185 -6.65 -3.45 -11.12
CA GLU A 185 -6.02 -4.45 -11.98
C GLU A 185 -5.33 -3.83 -13.21
N GLY A 186 -5.95 -2.83 -13.82
CA GLY A 186 -5.33 -2.07 -14.92
C GLY A 186 -4.09 -1.29 -14.48
N ILE A 187 -4.13 -0.70 -13.28
CA ILE A 187 -3.01 0.03 -12.70
C ILE A 187 -1.85 -0.89 -12.37
N ILE A 188 -2.11 -2.04 -11.74
CA ILE A 188 -1.10 -3.06 -11.43
C ILE A 188 -0.37 -3.48 -12.70
N LYS A 189 -1.10 -3.88 -13.74
CA LYS A 189 -0.53 -4.29 -15.04
C LYS A 189 0.33 -3.19 -15.66
N THR A 190 -0.09 -1.93 -15.54
CA THR A 190 0.64 -0.78 -16.10
C THR A 190 1.88 -0.43 -15.28
N SER A 191 1.79 -0.52 -13.96
CA SER A 191 2.89 -0.20 -13.03
C SER A 191 4.12 -1.10 -13.24
N ILE A 192 3.86 -2.36 -13.61
CA ILE A 192 4.89 -3.35 -13.92
C ILE A 192 5.66 -2.95 -15.18
N ASN A 193 4.95 -2.56 -16.25
CA ASN A 193 5.58 -2.06 -17.48
C ASN A 193 6.40 -0.79 -17.21
N GLN A 194 5.88 0.11 -16.37
CA GLN A 194 6.59 1.31 -15.96
C GLN A 194 7.85 0.97 -15.15
N ALA A 195 7.79 0.00 -14.24
CA ALA A 195 8.96 -0.46 -13.49
C ALA A 195 10.03 -1.05 -14.42
N ALA A 196 9.63 -1.83 -15.43
CA ALA A 196 10.54 -2.36 -16.43
C ALA A 196 11.24 -1.25 -17.24
N GLN A 197 10.52 -0.18 -17.62
CA GLN A 197 11.11 0.95 -18.32
C GLN A 197 12.06 1.76 -17.43
N ASN A 198 11.67 1.98 -16.17
CA ASN A 198 12.42 2.80 -15.23
C ASN A 198 13.70 2.10 -14.76
N PHE A 199 13.62 0.83 -14.37
CA PHE A 199 14.71 0.09 -13.71
C PHE A 199 15.34 -1.01 -14.58
N GLY A 200 14.62 -1.52 -15.59
CA GLY A 200 15.14 -2.57 -16.47
C GLY A 200 16.24 -2.07 -17.40
N GLY A 201 17.22 -2.94 -17.71
CA GLY A 201 18.33 -2.61 -18.59
C GLY A 201 19.62 -3.32 -18.20
N ALA A 202 20.65 -3.10 -19.02
CA ALA A 202 22.00 -3.55 -18.72
C ALA A 202 22.78 -2.45 -17.99
N TYR A 203 23.46 -2.82 -16.92
CA TYR A 203 24.32 -1.97 -16.10
C TYR A 203 25.74 -2.54 -16.13
N ALA A 204 26.76 -1.71 -16.24
CA ALA A 204 28.15 -2.16 -16.19
C ALA A 204 29.10 -1.13 -15.57
N ALA A 205 30.15 -1.63 -14.92
CA ALA A 205 31.26 -0.81 -14.47
C ALA A 205 32.12 -0.38 -15.67
N SER A 206 32.69 0.81 -15.61
CA SER A 206 33.58 1.32 -16.66
C SER A 206 35.01 0.78 -16.53
N ASN A 207 35.42 0.40 -15.32
CA ASN A 207 36.79 0.09 -14.93
C ASN A 207 37.02 -1.36 -14.47
N LEU A 208 35.95 -2.15 -14.35
CA LEU A 208 35.99 -3.52 -13.84
C LEU A 208 35.09 -4.40 -14.70
N ASN A 209 35.40 -5.70 -14.77
CA ASN A 209 34.55 -6.68 -15.46
C ASN A 209 33.32 -7.04 -14.60
N SER A 210 32.47 -6.06 -14.33
CA SER A 210 31.25 -6.23 -13.53
C SER A 210 30.06 -5.71 -14.32
N SER A 211 28.98 -6.49 -14.37
CA SER A 211 27.75 -6.13 -15.07
C SER A 211 26.53 -6.85 -14.53
N ILE A 212 25.38 -6.19 -14.57
CA ILE A 212 24.08 -6.76 -14.23
C ILE A 212 23.09 -6.47 -15.36
N THR A 213 22.25 -7.46 -15.69
CA THR A 213 21.07 -7.23 -16.54
C THR A 213 19.82 -7.38 -15.70
N VAL A 214 19.05 -6.29 -15.58
CA VAL A 214 17.74 -6.27 -14.91
C VAL A 214 16.65 -6.37 -15.98
N LYS A 215 15.74 -7.33 -15.82
CA LYS A 215 14.62 -7.59 -16.72
C LYS A 215 13.31 -7.64 -15.96
N TYR A 216 12.25 -7.64 -16.74
CA TYR A 216 10.90 -7.94 -16.31
C TYR A 216 10.45 -9.24 -17.00
N ASP A 217 9.69 -10.06 -16.28
CA ASP A 217 9.01 -11.26 -16.75
C ASP A 217 7.62 -11.36 -16.09
N GLU A 218 6.82 -12.38 -16.38
CA GLU A 218 5.42 -12.45 -15.94
C GLU A 218 5.20 -12.55 -14.42
N LEU A 219 6.26 -12.66 -13.63
CA LEU A 219 6.18 -12.83 -12.18
C LEU A 219 6.47 -11.49 -11.45
N PRO A 220 5.99 -11.33 -10.20
CA PRO A 220 6.28 -10.15 -9.38
C PRO A 220 7.76 -9.82 -9.21
N GLY A 221 8.08 -8.53 -9.06
CA GLY A 221 9.45 -8.04 -8.88
C GLY A 221 10.26 -7.98 -10.18
N LEU A 222 11.45 -7.36 -10.12
CA LEU A 222 12.36 -7.28 -11.26
C LEU A 222 13.37 -8.43 -11.20
N LEU A 223 13.56 -9.14 -12.31
CA LEU A 223 14.49 -10.25 -12.41
C LEU A 223 15.90 -9.74 -12.70
N ILE A 224 16.88 -10.18 -11.90
CA ILE A 224 18.28 -10.13 -12.33
C ILE A 224 18.53 -11.36 -13.21
N GLU A 225 18.74 -11.14 -14.51
CA GLU A 225 18.99 -12.20 -15.49
C GLU A 225 20.46 -12.61 -15.49
N SER A 226 21.37 -11.64 -15.56
CA SER A 226 22.82 -11.87 -15.51
C SER A 226 23.45 -11.02 -14.42
N PHE A 227 24.47 -11.57 -13.75
CA PHE A 227 25.21 -10.89 -12.70
C PHE A 227 26.67 -11.36 -12.73
N ILE A 228 27.54 -10.50 -13.26
CA ILE A 228 28.98 -10.70 -13.28
C ILE A 228 29.61 -9.73 -12.29
N SER A 229 30.49 -10.22 -11.42
CA SER A 229 31.28 -9.41 -10.49
C SER A 229 32.76 -9.71 -10.69
N ASN A 230 33.51 -8.71 -11.19
CA ASN A 230 34.95 -8.79 -11.47
C ASN A 230 35.39 -10.04 -12.25
N GLY A 231 34.62 -10.41 -13.28
CA GLY A 231 34.86 -11.57 -14.15
C GLY A 231 34.31 -12.91 -13.64
N THR A 232 33.76 -12.95 -12.43
CA THR A 232 33.09 -14.12 -11.86
C THR A 232 31.59 -14.07 -12.16
N ASP A 233 31.01 -15.20 -12.58
CA ASP A 233 29.55 -15.34 -12.61
C ASP A 233 29.04 -15.39 -11.16
N PHE A 234 28.50 -14.26 -10.72
CA PHE A 234 28.04 -14.10 -9.34
C PHE A 234 26.71 -14.85 -9.10
N ARG A 235 25.98 -15.21 -10.17
CA ARG A 235 24.79 -16.08 -10.03
C ARG A 235 25.18 -17.47 -9.57
N GLU A 236 26.27 -18.02 -10.09
CA GLU A 236 26.81 -19.30 -9.62
C GLU A 236 27.24 -19.24 -8.15
N THR A 237 27.86 -18.12 -7.76
CA THR A 237 28.25 -17.89 -6.36
C THR A 237 27.03 -17.86 -5.44
N LEU A 238 25.98 -17.10 -5.80
CA LEU A 238 24.74 -17.03 -5.02
C LEU A 238 23.99 -18.37 -4.99
N ALA A 239 23.95 -19.10 -6.12
CA ALA A 239 23.31 -20.41 -6.19
C ALA A 239 23.97 -21.39 -5.23
N ASN A 240 25.30 -21.44 -5.19
CA ASN A 240 26.05 -22.27 -4.24
C ASN A 240 25.77 -21.86 -2.79
N LEU A 241 25.68 -20.56 -2.48
CA LEU A 241 25.40 -20.08 -1.13
C LEU A 241 24.00 -20.48 -0.62
N VAL A 242 23.01 -20.50 -1.51
CA VAL A 242 21.63 -20.89 -1.18
C VAL A 242 21.32 -22.36 -1.42
N GLY A 243 22.31 -23.17 -1.84
CA GLY A 243 22.17 -24.62 -2.02
C GLY A 243 21.48 -25.04 -3.32
N VAL A 244 21.41 -24.15 -4.32
CA VAL A 244 20.82 -24.43 -5.64
C VAL A 244 21.86 -25.06 -6.56
N VAL A 245 21.55 -26.24 -7.10
CA VAL A 245 22.51 -27.06 -7.87
C VAL A 245 22.88 -26.41 -9.20
N ASN A 246 21.90 -25.92 -9.98
CA ASN A 246 22.17 -25.21 -11.23
C ASN A 246 21.87 -23.72 -11.08
N ALA A 247 22.83 -22.85 -11.43
CA ALA A 247 22.64 -21.40 -11.31
C ALA A 247 21.51 -20.82 -12.18
N THR A 248 21.08 -21.56 -13.21
CA THR A 248 19.91 -21.23 -14.03
C THR A 248 18.58 -21.40 -13.29
N ASP A 249 18.56 -22.29 -12.29
CA ASP A 249 17.38 -22.58 -11.47
C ASP A 249 17.19 -21.53 -10.37
N LEU A 250 18.23 -20.72 -10.08
CA LEU A 250 18.15 -19.61 -9.15
C LEU A 250 17.36 -18.43 -9.74
N SER A 251 16.25 -18.08 -9.10
CA SER A 251 15.56 -16.81 -9.24
C SER A 251 16.21 -15.75 -8.35
N ILE A 252 16.51 -14.58 -8.92
CA ILE A 252 17.00 -13.41 -8.18
C ILE A 252 16.04 -12.25 -8.47
N ARG A 253 15.16 -11.93 -7.52
CA ARG A 253 14.09 -10.94 -7.72
C ARG A 253 14.22 -9.74 -6.81
N LEU A 254 14.26 -8.55 -7.40
CA LEU A 254 14.33 -7.28 -6.71
C LEU A 254 12.92 -6.78 -6.36
N TYR A 255 12.72 -6.48 -5.08
CA TYR A 255 11.52 -5.84 -4.55
C TYR A 255 11.89 -4.51 -3.87
N PRO A 256 11.13 -3.42 -4.11
CA PRO A 256 11.41 -2.14 -3.47
C PRO A 256 11.15 -2.23 -1.96
N ASN A 257 12.04 -1.67 -1.13
CA ASN A 257 11.86 -1.65 0.33
C ASN A 257 11.35 -0.30 0.86
N GLN A 258 10.78 0.53 -0.03
CA GLN A 258 10.22 1.86 0.25
C GLN A 258 11.22 2.90 0.80
N LEU A 259 12.52 2.58 0.89
CA LEU A 259 13.54 3.55 1.28
C LEU A 259 13.91 4.42 0.08
N VAL A 260 13.63 5.72 0.20
CA VAL A 260 13.92 6.74 -0.80
C VAL A 260 14.76 7.83 -0.16
N GLN A 261 15.88 8.15 -0.78
CA GLN A 261 16.74 9.27 -0.40
C GLN A 261 16.82 10.27 -1.56
N GLN A 262 16.54 11.54 -1.29
CA GLN A 262 16.71 12.60 -2.27
C GLN A 262 18.18 13.06 -2.30
N HIS A 263 18.73 13.26 -3.49
CA HIS A 263 20.09 13.72 -3.71
C HIS A 263 20.10 14.79 -4.81
N GLY A 264 19.83 16.04 -4.44
CA GLY A 264 19.67 17.13 -5.40
C GLY A 264 18.47 16.91 -6.31
N SER A 265 18.69 16.84 -7.62
CA SER A 265 17.66 16.51 -8.61
C SER A 265 17.46 15.01 -8.83
N GLU A 266 18.32 14.18 -8.24
CA GLU A 266 18.27 12.72 -8.35
C GLU A 266 17.65 12.10 -7.09
N SER A 267 17.23 10.85 -7.19
CA SER A 267 16.80 10.08 -6.02
C SER A 267 17.43 8.70 -6.00
N LYS A 268 17.83 8.24 -4.81
CA LYS A 268 18.24 6.85 -4.56
C LYS A 268 17.06 6.05 -4.04
N ARG A 269 16.86 4.85 -4.59
CA ARG A 269 15.84 3.89 -4.14
C ARG A 269 16.47 2.54 -3.84
N ALA A 270 16.23 2.03 -2.65
CA ALA A 270 16.75 0.73 -2.25
C ALA A 270 15.75 -0.40 -2.57
N PHE A 271 16.33 -1.54 -2.95
CA PHE A 271 15.66 -2.78 -3.28
C PHE A 271 16.32 -3.91 -2.50
N ARG A 272 15.52 -4.94 -2.22
CA ARG A 272 15.98 -6.20 -1.65
C ARG A 272 15.80 -7.32 -2.65
N ALA A 273 16.83 -8.11 -2.85
CA ALA A 273 16.77 -9.31 -3.66
C ALA A 273 16.27 -10.50 -2.85
N VAL A 274 15.31 -11.25 -3.39
CA VAL A 274 14.94 -12.57 -2.88
C VAL A 274 15.58 -13.60 -3.79
N PHE A 275 16.37 -14.49 -3.18
CA PHE A 275 17.00 -15.63 -3.84
C PHE A 275 16.11 -16.85 -3.63
N GLN A 276 15.69 -17.51 -4.72
CA GLN A 276 14.77 -18.64 -4.64
C GLN A 276 15.09 -19.70 -5.68
N ASP A 277 15.10 -20.97 -5.27
CA ASP A 277 15.16 -22.10 -6.20
C ASP A 277 13.82 -22.28 -6.90
N LYS A 278 13.80 -22.17 -8.23
CA LYS A 278 12.58 -22.35 -9.03
C LYS A 278 12.17 -23.84 -9.15
N THR A 279 13.07 -24.76 -8.83
CA THR A 279 12.86 -26.21 -8.92
C THR A 279 12.44 -26.83 -7.60
N GLU A 280 12.43 -26.05 -6.51
CA GLU A 280 11.98 -26.52 -5.20
C GLU A 280 10.56 -27.07 -5.29
N LEU A 281 10.38 -28.28 -4.76
CA LEU A 281 9.08 -28.95 -4.78
C LEU A 281 8.09 -28.18 -3.90
N ALA A 282 6.93 -27.85 -4.45
CA ALA A 282 5.84 -27.33 -3.64
C ALA A 282 5.41 -28.37 -2.60
N ASP A 283 5.21 -27.95 -1.36
CA ASP A 283 4.82 -28.81 -0.23
C ASP A 283 3.38 -29.33 -0.38
N ALA A 284 3.18 -30.34 -1.23
CA ALA A 284 1.88 -30.92 -1.55
C ALA A 284 0.82 -29.87 -1.96
N GLY A 285 1.24 -28.78 -2.60
CA GLY A 285 0.38 -27.65 -2.98
C GLY A 285 0.12 -26.62 -1.87
N THR A 286 0.80 -26.74 -0.73
CA THR A 286 0.75 -25.76 0.36
C THR A 286 1.70 -24.59 0.04
N PRO A 287 1.27 -23.33 0.15
CA PRO A 287 2.13 -22.17 -0.08
C PRO A 287 3.02 -21.90 1.14
N THR A 288 3.99 -22.78 1.39
CA THR A 288 4.94 -22.73 2.52
C THR A 288 6.23 -21.97 2.21
N CYS A 289 6.31 -21.26 1.08
CA CYS A 289 7.51 -20.52 0.70
C CYS A 289 7.90 -19.51 1.80
N VAL A 290 9.09 -19.68 2.37
CA VAL A 290 9.65 -18.83 3.43
C VAL A 290 10.91 -18.09 2.99
N SER A 291 11.07 -17.84 1.68
CA SER A 291 12.25 -17.15 1.13
C SER A 291 12.48 -15.76 1.74
N TRP A 292 11.44 -15.14 2.29
CA TRP A 292 11.54 -13.89 3.04
C TRP A 292 12.34 -14.00 4.36
N LEU A 293 12.55 -15.20 4.91
CA LEU A 293 13.40 -15.43 6.09
C LEU A 293 14.90 -15.22 5.80
N ASP A 294 15.31 -15.39 4.54
CA ASP A 294 16.72 -15.32 4.13
C ASP A 294 17.16 -13.90 3.73
N LEU A 295 16.29 -12.91 3.86
CA LEU A 295 16.63 -11.50 3.69
C LEU A 295 17.74 -11.10 4.69
N ASP A 296 18.81 -10.47 4.20
CA ASP A 296 19.98 -10.02 4.98
C ASP A 296 20.83 -11.15 5.57
N LYS A 297 20.58 -12.40 5.18
CA LYS A 297 21.28 -13.58 5.73
C LYS A 297 22.76 -13.61 5.36
N PHE A 298 23.08 -13.22 4.13
CA PHE A 298 24.46 -13.19 3.64
C PHE A 298 24.93 -11.76 3.57
N GLN A 299 25.97 -11.44 4.32
CA GLN A 299 26.54 -10.10 4.37
C GLN A 299 28.01 -10.11 3.97
N TYR A 300 28.45 -9.03 3.33
CA TYR A 300 29.84 -8.73 3.06
C TYR A 300 30.09 -7.24 3.28
N ALA A 301 31.23 -6.89 3.88
CA ALA A 301 31.59 -5.51 4.22
C ALA A 301 30.51 -4.74 5.04
N GLY A 302 29.69 -5.44 5.82
CA GLY A 302 28.62 -4.83 6.62
C GLY A 302 27.31 -4.55 5.86
N HIS A 303 27.19 -5.03 4.62
CA HIS A 303 26.00 -4.89 3.78
C HIS A 303 25.47 -6.26 3.36
N GLY A 304 24.15 -6.39 3.20
CA GLY A 304 23.52 -7.59 2.65
C GLY A 304 23.87 -7.79 1.17
N LEU A 305 24.19 -9.02 0.77
CA LEU A 305 24.38 -9.39 -0.64
C LEU A 305 23.09 -9.24 -1.47
N ASP A 306 21.96 -9.07 -0.79
CA ASP A 306 20.65 -8.79 -1.35
C ASP A 306 20.29 -7.30 -1.40
N GLU A 307 21.19 -6.38 -1.02
CA GLU A 307 20.96 -4.94 -1.09
C GLU A 307 21.36 -4.35 -2.45
N PHE A 308 20.42 -3.66 -3.11
CA PHE A 308 20.62 -3.01 -4.40
C PHE A 308 20.06 -1.59 -4.36
N ILE A 309 20.82 -0.60 -4.79
CA ILE A 309 20.43 0.82 -4.72
C ILE A 309 20.46 1.42 -6.12
N PHE A 310 19.29 1.80 -6.64
CA PHE A 310 19.19 2.50 -7.92
C PHE A 310 19.29 4.00 -7.71
N THR A 311 20.10 4.68 -8.53
CA THR A 311 20.03 6.14 -8.67
C THR A 311 19.15 6.47 -9.86
N LEU A 312 18.15 7.31 -9.64
CA LEU A 312 17.17 7.76 -10.63
C LEU A 312 17.41 9.22 -11.00
N ASN A 313 17.27 9.52 -12.28
CA ASN A 313 17.22 10.88 -12.78
C ASN A 313 15.88 11.57 -12.43
N PRO A 314 15.71 12.87 -12.74
CA PRO A 314 14.48 13.61 -12.45
C PRO A 314 13.21 13.01 -13.09
N GLU A 315 13.34 12.29 -14.21
CA GLU A 315 12.23 11.61 -14.87
C GLU A 315 11.88 10.25 -14.23
N GLY A 316 12.60 9.83 -13.19
CA GLY A 316 12.38 8.55 -12.50
C GLY A 316 13.00 7.34 -13.20
N LYS A 317 13.86 7.57 -14.20
CA LYS A 317 14.59 6.53 -14.92
C LYS A 317 15.92 6.25 -14.23
N ALA A 318 16.23 4.98 -13.99
CA ALA A 318 17.49 4.56 -13.40
C ALA A 318 18.65 4.89 -14.33
N ILE A 319 19.70 5.49 -13.76
CA ILE A 319 20.94 5.84 -14.44
C ILE A 319 22.12 5.02 -13.93
N SER A 320 22.08 4.60 -12.66
CA SER A 320 23.09 3.71 -12.08
C SER A 320 22.50 2.74 -11.06
N LEU A 321 23.23 1.67 -10.79
CA LEU A 321 22.93 0.62 -9.84
C LEU A 321 24.15 0.38 -8.95
N GLU A 322 23.99 0.62 -7.65
CA GLU A 322 24.99 0.39 -6.62
C GLU A 322 24.70 -0.94 -5.91
N ILE A 323 25.75 -1.72 -5.67
CA ILE A 323 25.73 -2.98 -4.92
C ILE A 323 26.66 -2.80 -3.73
N PRO A 324 26.16 -2.31 -2.57
CA PRO A 324 27.00 -1.91 -1.46
C PRO A 324 27.93 -3.02 -0.97
N ALA A 325 27.40 -4.24 -0.86
CA ALA A 325 28.17 -5.42 -0.40
C ALA A 325 29.29 -5.83 -1.35
N LEU A 326 29.34 -5.31 -2.59
CA LEU A 326 30.44 -5.57 -3.53
C LEU A 326 31.29 -4.33 -3.78
N GLU A 327 30.99 -3.20 -3.12
CA GLU A 327 31.66 -1.91 -3.31
C GLU A 327 31.72 -1.47 -4.78
N VAL A 328 30.67 -1.79 -5.55
CA VAL A 328 30.59 -1.54 -7.00
C VAL A 328 29.37 -0.69 -7.34
N THR A 329 29.59 0.30 -8.20
CA THR A 329 28.55 1.06 -8.88
C THR A 329 28.62 0.79 -10.38
N LEU A 330 27.48 0.47 -10.97
CA LEU A 330 27.31 0.14 -12.38
C LEU A 330 26.49 1.23 -13.07
N GLU A 331 27.00 1.75 -14.19
CA GLU A 331 26.26 2.72 -15.01
C GLU A 331 25.32 1.99 -15.96
N ARG A 332 24.12 2.55 -16.14
CA ARG A 332 23.16 2.02 -17.12
C ARG A 332 23.72 2.23 -18.52
N LYS A 333 23.75 1.17 -19.32
CA LYS A 333 24.11 1.24 -20.73
C LYS A 333 23.01 1.94 -21.53
N ALA A 334 23.43 2.71 -22.52
CA ALA A 334 22.54 3.37 -23.48
C ALA A 334 21.70 2.36 -24.27
#